data_AF-A0A2H0U584-F1
#
_entry.id   AF-A0A2H0U584-F1
#
_cell.length_a   1.000
_cell.length_b   1.000
_cell.length_c   1.000
_cell.angle_alpha   90.00
_cell.angle_beta   90.00
_cell.angle_gamma   90.00
#
_symmetry.space_group_name_H-M   'P 1'
#
loop_
_entity.id
_entity.type
_entity.pdbx_description
1 polymer ?
#
loop_
_entity_poly.entity_id
_entity_poly.type
_entity_poly.pdbx_seq_one_letter_code
_entity_poly.pdbx_strand_id
1 'polypeptide(L)'
;MNRKVMYYWDKTRETWQALPSSIDLENKLIRSIIYLPYARLALFDEADGTTYEAWASWYPTELTTRNQLGCASNVYPPNTALWVCRLDDLSKCTITRVVSTGPFVEGRVVDLTKSAFENIGNPRGGVIGVRVFLRKEGEK
;
A
#
# COMPACT_ATOMS: atom_id res chain seq x y z
N MET A 1 -1.32 9.22 1.21
CA MET A 1 -2.27 8.40 1.99
C MET A 1 -1.47 7.61 2.98
N ASN A 2 -1.38 8.09 4.21
CA ASN A 2 -0.59 7.41 5.23
C ASN A 2 -1.29 6.13 5.67
N ARG A 3 -0.49 5.15 6.05
CA ARG A 3 -1.01 3.93 6.66
C ARG A 3 -1.75 4.32 7.94
N LYS A 4 -2.98 3.84 8.10
CA LYS A 4 -3.77 4.11 9.30
C LYS A 4 -3.88 2.84 10.12
N VAL A 5 -3.45 2.92 11.37
CA VAL A 5 -3.33 1.74 12.24
C VAL A 5 -4.10 1.99 13.52
N MET A 6 -4.87 1.00 13.94
CA MET A 6 -5.53 1.02 15.23
C MET A 6 -4.51 0.61 16.31
N TYR A 7 -4.51 1.33 17.41
CA TYR A 7 -3.68 1.05 18.57
C TYR A 7 -4.55 0.81 19.79
N TYR A 8 -4.04 0.02 20.73
CA TYR A 8 -4.57 -0.04 22.09
C TYR A 8 -3.57 0.53 23.09
N TRP A 9 -4.08 1.10 24.18
CA TRP A 9 -3.24 1.53 25.30
C TRP A 9 -2.86 0.33 26.18
N ASP A 10 -1.58 -0.04 26.20
CA ASP A 10 -1.03 -1.01 27.15
C ASP A 10 -0.73 -0.28 28.46
N LYS A 11 -1.58 -0.51 29.47
CA LYS A 11 -1.45 0.09 30.80
C LYS A 11 -0.20 -0.37 31.54
N THR A 12 0.26 -1.61 31.31
CA THR A 12 1.44 -2.16 32.00
C THR A 12 2.72 -1.50 31.50
N ARG A 13 2.78 -1.22 30.20
CA ARG A 13 3.95 -0.58 29.56
C ARG A 13 3.82 0.93 29.42
N GLU A 14 2.67 1.50 29.76
CA GLU A 14 2.32 2.92 29.53
C GLU A 14 2.60 3.37 28.09
N THR A 15 2.27 2.52 27.12
CA THR A 15 2.54 2.78 25.70
C THR A 15 1.37 2.39 24.81
N TRP A 16 1.26 3.05 23.66
CA TRP A 16 0.39 2.62 22.57
C TRP A 16 1.02 1.43 21.85
N GLN A 17 0.24 0.36 21.67
CA GLN A 17 0.65 -0.85 20.97
C GLN A 17 -0.21 -1.05 19.73
N ALA A 18 0.44 -1.28 18.59
CA ALA A 18 -0.23 -1.43 17.30
C ALA A 18 -1.06 -2.72 17.28
N LEU A 19 -2.27 -2.63 16.72
CA LEU A 19 -3.12 -3.77 16.44
C LEU A 19 -2.98 -4.20 14.97
N PRO A 20 -3.17 -5.50 14.66
CA PRO A 20 -3.19 -6.00 13.30
C PRO A 20 -4.43 -5.46 12.55
N SER A 21 -4.25 -4.26 11.99
CA SER A 21 -5.32 -3.49 11.35
C SER A 21 -5.33 -3.74 9.84
N SER A 22 -6.52 -3.89 9.28
CA SER A 22 -6.77 -3.85 7.84
C SER A 22 -7.64 -2.65 7.48
N ILE A 23 -7.42 -2.11 6.29
CA ILE A 23 -8.18 -0.99 5.75
C ILE A 23 -9.05 -1.44 4.58
N ASP A 24 -10.27 -0.95 4.55
CA ASP A 24 -11.22 -1.08 3.45
C ASP A 24 -11.42 0.33 2.87
N LEU A 25 -10.75 0.59 1.74
CA LEU A 25 -10.74 1.90 1.10
C LEU A 25 -12.11 2.28 0.52
N GLU A 26 -12.89 1.30 0.08
CA GLU A 26 -14.20 1.52 -0.55
C GLU A 26 -15.24 1.94 0.49
N ASN A 27 -15.30 1.20 1.60
CA ASN A 27 -16.25 1.48 2.68
C ASN A 27 -15.72 2.48 3.71
N LYS A 28 -14.47 2.94 3.56
CA LYS A 28 -13.78 3.86 4.47
C LYS A 28 -13.72 3.32 5.91
N LEU A 29 -13.41 2.03 6.03
CA LEU A 29 -13.35 1.34 7.32
C LEU A 29 -11.93 0.92 7.66
N ILE A 30 -11.62 0.94 8.95
CA ILE A 30 -10.42 0.32 9.51
C ILE A 30 -10.88 -0.69 10.54
N ARG A 31 -10.39 -1.92 10.42
CA ARG A 31 -10.84 -3.05 11.22
C ARG A 31 -9.65 -3.71 11.90
N SER A 32 -9.87 -4.16 13.12
CA SER A 32 -8.98 -5.06 13.84
C SER A 32 -9.83 -5.99 14.69
N ILE A 33 -9.42 -7.25 14.80
CA ILE A 33 -10.03 -8.22 15.71
C ILE A 33 -9.21 -8.22 17.00
N ILE A 34 -9.86 -7.95 18.13
CA ILE A 34 -9.21 -7.93 19.45
C ILE A 34 -10.06 -8.68 20.49
N TYR A 35 -9.38 -9.21 21.50
CA TYR A 35 -10.00 -9.90 22.64
C TYR A 35 -9.89 -9.09 23.94
N LEU A 36 -9.85 -7.75 23.81
CA LEU A 36 -9.67 -6.81 24.92
C LEU A 36 -10.95 -5.97 25.12
N PRO A 37 -11.92 -6.42 25.94
CA PRO A 37 -13.27 -5.85 25.99
C PRO A 37 -13.33 -4.39 26.49
N TYR A 38 -12.31 -3.92 27.21
CA TYR A 38 -12.23 -2.56 27.75
C TYR A 38 -10.96 -1.82 27.30
N ALA A 39 -10.40 -2.21 26.14
CA ALA A 39 -9.25 -1.50 25.59
C ALA A 39 -9.60 -0.04 25.27
N ARG A 40 -8.72 0.87 25.67
CA ARG A 40 -8.71 2.22 25.10
C ARG A 40 -8.08 2.12 23.72
N LEU A 41 -8.83 2.51 22.70
CA LEU A 41 -8.41 2.45 21.31
C LEU A 41 -8.16 3.85 20.77
N ALA A 42 -7.20 3.95 19.87
CA ALA A 42 -6.96 5.16 19.10
C ALA A 42 -6.54 4.79 17.67
N LEU A 43 -6.88 5.65 16.73
CA LEU A 43 -6.45 5.52 15.35
C LEU A 43 -5.29 6.48 15.11
N PHE A 44 -4.17 5.93 14.64
CA PHE A 44 -2.99 6.69 14.32
C PHE A 44 -2.80 6.74 12.82
N ASP A 45 -2.31 7.90 12.39
CA ASP A 45 -1.89 8.16 11.03
C ASP A 45 -0.35 8.00 11.00
N GLU A 46 0.13 6.89 10.45
CA GLU A 46 1.56 6.57 10.38
C GLU A 46 2.18 7.25 9.16
N ALA A 47 2.64 8.48 9.36
CA ALA A 47 3.36 9.26 8.36
C ALA A 47 4.86 8.90 8.31
N ASP A 48 5.20 7.61 8.20
CA ASP A 48 6.60 7.16 8.15
C ASP A 48 7.33 7.59 6.86
N GLY A 49 6.59 8.10 5.87
CA GLY A 49 7.11 8.55 4.57
C GLY A 49 7.53 7.41 3.65
N THR A 50 7.38 6.15 4.08
CA THR A 50 7.86 4.96 3.37
C THR A 50 6.74 4.00 3.00
N THR A 51 5.64 4.01 3.75
CA THR A 51 4.50 3.11 3.61
C THR A 51 3.22 3.90 3.35
N TYR A 52 2.51 3.54 2.29
CA TYR A 52 1.22 4.14 1.96
C TYR A 52 0.18 3.06 1.66
N GLU A 53 -1.07 3.31 2.07
CA GLU A 53 -2.21 2.46 1.74
C GLU A 53 -3.21 3.27 0.92
N ALA A 54 -3.44 2.88 -0.33
CA ALA A 54 -4.12 3.70 -1.31
C ALA A 54 -4.63 2.89 -2.50
N TRP A 55 -5.32 3.55 -3.44
CA TRP A 55 -5.64 2.95 -4.72
C TRP A 55 -4.39 2.90 -5.63
N ALA A 56 -4.30 1.86 -6.45
CA ALA A 56 -3.41 1.78 -7.60
C ALA A 56 -4.23 1.60 -8.87
N SER A 57 -3.76 2.18 -9.98
CA SER A 57 -4.25 1.90 -11.33
C SER A 57 -3.16 1.28 -12.18
N TRP A 58 -3.40 1.13 -13.49
CA TRP A 58 -2.41 0.63 -14.43
C TRP A 58 -2.40 1.39 -15.76
N TYR A 59 -1.30 1.27 -16.49
CA TYR A 59 -1.12 1.73 -17.88
C TYR A 59 -0.52 0.62 -18.76
N PRO A 60 -0.70 0.68 -20.10
CA PRO A 60 -0.20 -0.36 -21.01
C PRO A 60 1.33 -0.58 -20.88
N THR A 61 1.75 -1.82 -20.70
CA THR A 61 3.17 -2.19 -20.53
C THR A 61 4.03 -1.76 -21.74
N GLU A 62 3.43 -1.68 -22.92
CA GLU A 62 4.08 -1.30 -24.17
C GLU A 62 4.63 0.13 -24.16
N LEU A 63 4.13 0.98 -23.24
CA LEU A 63 4.66 2.34 -23.03
C LEU A 63 6.04 2.34 -22.36
N THR A 64 6.47 1.22 -21.76
CA THR A 64 7.75 1.09 -21.04
C THR A 64 8.52 -0.15 -21.48
N THR A 65 8.96 -0.16 -22.73
CA THR A 65 9.67 -1.30 -23.37
C THR A 65 10.92 -1.78 -22.62
N ARG A 66 11.58 -0.92 -21.84
CA ARG A 66 12.76 -1.27 -21.03
C ARG A 66 12.43 -1.77 -19.62
N ASN A 67 11.22 -1.51 -19.11
CA ASN A 67 10.81 -1.94 -17.78
C ASN A 67 9.36 -2.43 -17.80
N GLN A 68 9.21 -3.74 -17.94
CA GLN A 68 7.91 -4.40 -18.00
C GLN A 68 7.22 -4.49 -16.63
N LEU A 69 7.97 -4.33 -15.54
CA LEU A 69 7.46 -4.32 -14.16
C LEU A 69 7.70 -2.95 -13.51
N GLY A 70 7.49 -1.88 -14.27
CA GLY A 70 7.61 -0.50 -13.80
C GLY A 70 6.34 0.02 -13.14
N CYS A 71 6.47 1.16 -12.46
CA CYS A 71 5.35 1.96 -12.00
C CYS A 71 5.64 3.46 -12.12
N ALA A 72 4.58 4.26 -12.13
CA ALA A 72 4.63 5.70 -11.95
C ALA A 72 4.29 6.06 -10.50
N SER A 73 5.05 6.94 -9.87
CA SER A 73 4.74 7.48 -8.55
C SER A 73 5.17 8.94 -8.40
N ASN A 74 4.35 9.74 -7.73
CA ASN A 74 4.64 11.12 -7.33
C ASN A 74 5.09 11.21 -5.87
N VAL A 75 4.89 10.15 -5.08
CA VAL A 75 5.27 10.11 -3.66
C VAL A 75 6.62 9.42 -3.44
N TYR A 76 6.99 8.48 -4.30
CA TYR A 76 8.28 7.81 -4.26
C TYR A 76 9.24 8.41 -5.29
N PRO A 77 10.52 8.63 -4.95
CA PRO A 77 11.50 9.11 -5.91
C PRO A 77 11.68 8.18 -7.12
N PRO A 78 12.13 8.70 -8.28
CA PRO A 78 12.53 7.87 -9.40
C PRO A 78 13.58 6.83 -9.01
N ASN A 79 13.54 5.66 -9.66
CA ASN A 79 14.42 4.52 -9.43
C ASN A 79 14.29 3.85 -8.04
N THR A 80 13.29 4.21 -7.23
CA THR A 80 12.99 3.49 -5.98
C THR A 80 12.36 2.12 -6.26
N ALA A 81 12.85 1.07 -5.59
CA ALA A 81 12.27 -0.27 -5.62
C ALA A 81 11.15 -0.39 -4.59
N LEU A 82 10.01 -0.93 -5.00
CA LEU A 82 8.79 -0.98 -4.19
C LEU A 82 8.22 -2.39 -4.16
N TRP A 83 7.68 -2.76 -3.00
CA TRP A 83 6.67 -3.79 -2.87
C TRP A 83 5.29 -3.15 -2.99
N VAL A 84 4.43 -3.74 -3.83
CA VAL A 84 3.03 -3.35 -3.98
C VAL A 84 2.17 -4.57 -3.71
N CYS A 85 1.49 -4.58 -2.57
CA CYS A 85 0.69 -5.70 -2.10
C CYS A 85 -0.79 -5.35 -2.10
N ARG A 86 -1.64 -6.33 -2.41
CA ARG A 86 -3.10 -6.16 -2.41
C ARG A 86 -3.62 -6.01 -0.97
N LEU A 87 -4.47 -5.01 -0.69
CA LEU A 87 -4.92 -4.72 0.68
C LEU A 87 -5.79 -5.83 1.31
N ASP A 88 -6.62 -6.49 0.51
CA ASP A 88 -7.47 -7.60 0.96
C ASP A 88 -6.72 -8.95 0.98
N ASP A 89 -5.49 -9.00 0.46
CA ASP A 89 -4.61 -10.17 0.54
C ASP A 89 -3.13 -9.75 0.42
N LEU A 90 -2.51 -9.49 1.57
CA LEU A 90 -1.13 -9.03 1.66
C LEU A 90 -0.09 -10.08 1.22
N SER A 91 -0.51 -11.31 0.88
CA SER A 91 0.38 -12.30 0.26
C SER A 91 0.50 -12.11 -1.25
N LYS A 92 -0.46 -11.43 -1.88
CA LYS A 92 -0.43 -11.08 -3.31
C LYS A 92 0.29 -9.75 -3.50
N CYS A 93 1.56 -9.85 -3.86
CA CYS A 93 2.42 -8.70 -4.08
C CYS A 93 3.11 -8.76 -5.44
N THR A 94 3.50 -7.59 -5.93
CA THR A 94 4.39 -7.44 -7.08
C THR A 94 5.56 -6.55 -6.69
N ILE A 95 6.73 -6.90 -7.20
CA ILE A 95 7.91 -6.05 -7.12
C ILE A 95 7.84 -5.08 -8.30
N THR A 96 8.04 -3.80 -8.02
CA THR A 96 8.12 -2.79 -9.06
C THR A 96 9.24 -1.78 -8.79
N ARG A 97 9.47 -0.90 -9.77
CA ARG A 97 10.42 0.21 -9.68
C ARG A 97 9.78 1.46 -10.25
N VAL A 98 9.99 2.59 -9.57
CA VAL A 98 9.51 3.89 -10.05
C VAL A 98 10.28 4.29 -11.30
N VAL A 99 9.60 4.40 -12.43
CA VAL A 99 10.20 4.77 -13.73
C VAL A 99 9.67 6.08 -14.30
N SER A 100 8.57 6.58 -13.76
CA SER A 100 7.91 7.81 -14.24
C SER A 100 7.11 8.48 -13.12
N THR A 101 6.58 9.67 -13.42
CA THR A 101 5.69 10.46 -12.56
C THR A 101 4.22 10.19 -12.88
N GLY A 102 3.34 10.45 -11.92
CA GLY A 102 1.95 9.97 -11.86
C GLY A 102 1.72 9.18 -10.56
N PRO A 103 0.50 8.73 -10.21
CA PRO A 103 -0.78 9.09 -10.80
C PRO A 103 -1.11 10.57 -10.57
N PHE A 104 -1.93 11.15 -11.45
CA PHE A 104 -2.45 12.52 -11.32
C PHE A 104 -3.91 12.55 -10.84
N VAL A 105 -4.31 11.51 -10.11
CA VAL A 105 -5.65 11.35 -9.54
C VAL A 105 -5.51 11.25 -8.02
N GLU A 106 -6.30 12.04 -7.30
CA GLU A 106 -6.29 12.02 -5.84
C GLU A 106 -6.64 10.62 -5.30
N GLY A 107 -5.98 10.23 -4.20
CA GLY A 107 -6.19 8.93 -3.56
C GLY A 107 -5.51 7.75 -4.27
N ARG A 108 -4.72 7.98 -5.32
CA ARG A 108 -3.90 6.95 -5.97
C ARG A 108 -2.42 7.15 -5.64
N VAL A 109 -1.73 6.06 -5.29
CA VAL A 109 -0.31 6.11 -4.89
C VAL A 109 0.63 5.72 -6.03
N VAL A 110 0.22 4.76 -6.87
CA VAL A 110 1.03 4.25 -7.98
C VAL A 110 0.14 3.91 -9.19
N ASP A 111 0.68 4.13 -10.39
CA ASP A 111 0.16 3.52 -11.61
C ASP A 111 1.14 2.42 -12.04
N LEU A 112 0.69 1.17 -12.04
CA LEU A 112 1.51 0.03 -12.42
C LEU A 112 1.53 -0.13 -13.95
N THR A 113 2.62 -0.67 -14.48
CA THR A 113 2.53 -1.35 -15.78
C THR A 113 1.47 -2.45 -15.73
N LYS A 114 0.75 -2.68 -16.83
CA LYS A 114 -0.29 -3.72 -16.90
C LYS A 114 0.24 -5.07 -16.42
N SER A 115 1.46 -5.44 -16.81
CA SER A 115 2.09 -6.71 -16.42
C SER A 115 2.40 -6.76 -14.92
N ALA A 116 2.81 -5.66 -14.28
CA ALA A 116 2.95 -5.62 -12.83
C ALA A 116 1.59 -5.69 -12.11
N PHE A 117 0.55 -5.06 -12.67
CA PHE A 117 -0.81 -5.10 -12.11
C PHE A 117 -1.40 -6.51 -12.18
N GLU A 118 -1.16 -7.25 -13.27
CA GLU A 118 -1.60 -8.64 -13.46
C GLU A 118 -1.09 -9.60 -12.38
N ASN A 119 0.07 -9.31 -11.77
CA ASN A 119 0.61 -10.10 -10.66
C ASN A 119 -0.23 -9.99 -9.38
N ILE A 120 -0.99 -8.90 -9.21
CA ILE A 120 -1.78 -8.64 -7.99
C ILE A 120 -3.30 -8.60 -8.24
N GLY A 121 -3.75 -8.47 -9.49
CA GLY A 121 -5.17 -8.36 -9.78
C GLY A 121 -5.51 -8.39 -11.28
N ASN A 122 -6.81 -8.32 -11.59
CA ASN A 122 -7.28 -8.31 -12.98
C ASN A 122 -7.33 -6.87 -13.51
N PRO A 123 -6.60 -6.53 -14.59
CA PRO A 123 -6.62 -5.18 -15.17
C PRO A 123 -8.02 -4.68 -15.57
N ARG A 124 -8.97 -5.57 -15.85
CA ARG A 124 -10.36 -5.18 -16.17
C ARG A 124 -11.06 -4.41 -15.05
N GLY A 125 -10.63 -4.57 -13.80
CA GLY A 125 -11.14 -3.80 -12.66
C GLY A 125 -10.67 -2.34 -12.64
N GLY A 126 -9.63 -1.99 -13.41
CA GLY A 126 -9.11 -0.62 -13.55
C GLY A 126 -8.29 -0.11 -12.35
N VAL A 127 -8.80 -0.30 -11.13
CA VAL A 127 -8.14 0.10 -9.88
C VAL A 127 -8.19 -1.00 -8.83
N ILE A 128 -7.23 -1.01 -7.91
CA ILE A 128 -7.17 -1.95 -6.79
C ILE A 128 -6.57 -1.30 -5.54
N GLY A 129 -7.07 -1.66 -4.36
CA GLY A 129 -6.51 -1.17 -3.11
C GLY A 129 -5.18 -1.86 -2.81
N VAL A 130 -4.13 -1.08 -2.55
CA VAL A 130 -2.77 -1.57 -2.32
C VAL A 130 -2.12 -0.96 -1.08
N ARG A 131 -1.23 -1.73 -0.46
CA ARG A 131 -0.16 -1.24 0.41
C ARG A 131 1.12 -1.17 -0.40
N VAL A 132 1.76 -0.01 -0.43
CA VAL A 132 3.04 0.22 -1.09
C VAL A 132 4.08 0.54 -0.04
N PHE A 133 5.25 -0.08 -0.14
CA PHE A 133 6.37 0.18 0.76
C PHE A 133 7.72 -0.07 0.09
N LEU A 134 8.77 0.51 0.66
CA LEU A 134 10.13 0.34 0.16
C LEU A 134 10.55 -1.13 0.21
N ARG A 135 11.09 -1.64 -0.91
CA ARG A 135 11.76 -2.94 -0.92
C ARG A 135 13.19 -2.78 -0.44
N LYS A 136 13.59 -3.55 0.57
CA LYS A 136 14.99 -3.57 1.03
C LYS A 136 15.83 -4.39 0.04
N GLU A 137 17.08 -3.95 -0.18
CA GLU A 137 18.02 -4.72 -0.98
C GLU A 137 18.22 -6.11 -0.37
N GLY A 138 18.06 -7.17 -1.18
CA GLY A 138 18.24 -8.57 -0.77
C GLY A 138 16.97 -9.35 -0.42
N GLU A 139 15.80 -8.71 -0.32
CA GLU A 139 14.52 -9.43 -0.17
C GLU A 139 14.11 -10.04 -1.51
N LYS A 140 14.10 -11.38 -1.60
CA LYS A 140 13.61 -12.11 -2.77
C LYS A 140 12.09 -12.21 -2.77
#